data_AF-A0A8C9JR03-F1
#
_entry.id   AF-A0A8C9JR03-F1
#
_cell.length_a   1.000
_cell.length_b   1.000
_cell.length_c   1.000
_cell.angle_alpha   90.00
_cell.angle_beta   90.00
_cell.angle_gamma   90.00
#
_symmetry.space_group_name_H-M   'P 1'
#
loop_
_entity.id
_entity.type
_entity.pdbx_description
1 polymer ?
#
loop_
_entity_poly.entity_id
_entity_poly.type
_entity_poly.pdbx_seq_one_letter_code
_entity_poly.pdbx_strand_id
1 'polypeptide(L)'
;MAACSSGAVLAALGVLSICAVSGSGPMAEGETGGEAGWAEPWDGAVFRPPSALGAVGVARSPGPSQPGREEAVDLPVDSYGKCLQNRELPTPRLQDTATATTEDPELLAFLSRYKFHLALENAICDDYMTEKLWRPMHLGAVPVYRGSPSVRDWMPNNHSIILIDDFESPQKLAEFIDFLDRNDEEYMKYLAYKQPGGITNQFLLDSLKYREWGVNDPLLPNYLNGFECFVCDHELARLEAEKAHAASPGDIPVPEPHIAQPSHMDCPVPTPGFGSVEEIPENDSWKEMWLQDYWQGLDQGEALTAMIHNNETKQRKFWDYLHEIFMKRNQNL
;
A
#
# COMPACT_ATOMS: atom_id res chain seq x y z
N MET A 1 25.37 17.31 33.62
CA MET A 1 25.56 18.62 32.99
C MET A 1 26.19 18.40 31.63
N ALA A 2 25.63 19.07 30.60
CA ALA A 2 25.98 19.05 29.17
C ALA A 2 25.64 17.75 28.41
N ALA A 3 24.91 17.76 27.29
CA ALA A 3 24.24 18.84 26.57
C ALA A 3 23.11 18.23 25.71
N CYS A 4 21.89 18.77 25.85
CA CYS A 4 20.83 18.66 24.85
C CYS A 4 21.18 19.56 23.66
N SER A 5 21.04 19.09 22.42
CA SER A 5 20.55 19.90 21.29
C SER A 5 20.55 19.12 19.96
N SER A 6 19.42 19.22 19.26
CA SER A 6 19.28 19.18 17.79
C SER A 6 19.30 17.81 17.09
N GLY A 7 18.12 17.26 16.79
CA GLY A 7 18.04 16.06 15.95
C GLY A 7 16.66 15.54 15.55
N ALA A 8 15.57 16.31 15.59
CA ALA A 8 14.23 15.72 15.45
C ALA A 8 13.74 15.48 14.01
N VAL A 9 14.33 16.10 12.97
CA VAL A 9 13.86 15.88 11.57
C VAL A 9 14.58 14.76 10.83
N LEU A 10 15.88 14.56 11.09
CA LEU A 10 16.60 13.36 10.62
C LEU A 10 16.10 12.10 11.35
N ALA A 11 15.66 12.24 12.60
CA ALA A 11 15.04 11.16 13.32
C ALA A 11 13.64 10.83 12.79
N ALA A 12 12.79 11.80 12.42
CA ALA A 12 11.47 11.46 11.90
C ALA A 12 11.55 10.62 10.61
N LEU A 13 12.33 11.04 9.60
CA LEU A 13 12.43 10.27 8.34
C LEU A 13 13.42 9.09 8.39
N GLY A 14 14.48 9.18 9.20
CA GLY A 14 15.43 8.08 9.42
C GLY A 14 14.97 7.02 10.44
N VAL A 15 14.12 7.36 11.40
CA VAL A 15 13.56 6.42 12.41
C VAL A 15 12.19 5.90 11.97
N LEU A 16 11.45 6.55 11.05
CA LEU A 16 10.33 5.91 10.35
C LEU A 16 10.76 4.60 9.66
N SER A 17 12.04 4.48 9.29
CA SER A 17 12.67 3.23 8.81
C SER A 17 12.78 2.14 9.88
N ILE A 18 12.93 2.50 11.16
CA ILE A 18 13.07 1.58 12.32
C ILE A 18 11.68 1.16 12.85
N CYS A 19 10.62 1.57 12.19
CA CYS A 19 9.31 1.64 12.81
C CYS A 19 8.25 0.79 12.13
N ALA A 20 8.46 0.40 10.87
CA ALA A 20 7.86 -0.84 10.33
C ALA A 20 8.30 -2.11 11.10
N VAL A 21 9.11 -1.94 12.15
CA VAL A 21 9.97 -2.91 12.82
C VAL A 21 9.64 -2.92 14.31
N SER A 22 8.71 -3.78 14.72
CA SER A 22 8.63 -4.40 16.07
C SER A 22 7.21 -4.88 16.36
N GLY A 23 6.97 -6.14 15.98
CA GLY A 23 5.80 -6.90 16.36
C GLY A 23 6.19 -8.20 17.07
N SER A 24 7.00 -8.15 18.14
CA SER A 24 7.25 -9.34 18.96
C SER A 24 6.11 -9.53 19.97
N GLY A 25 5.24 -10.52 19.73
CA GLY A 25 4.27 -11.06 20.69
C GLY A 25 4.68 -12.45 21.20
N PRO A 26 4.37 -12.81 22.46
CA PRO A 26 4.91 -14.00 23.12
C PRO A 26 4.25 -15.31 22.63
N MET A 27 5.05 -16.38 22.61
CA MET A 27 4.59 -17.77 22.44
C MET A 27 3.66 -18.17 23.58
N ALA A 28 2.51 -18.77 23.26
CA ALA A 28 1.64 -19.45 24.21
C ALA A 28 1.74 -20.97 24.03
N GLU A 29 2.13 -21.66 25.10
CA GLU A 29 2.13 -23.12 25.24
C GLU A 29 0.70 -23.66 25.45
N GLY A 30 0.53 -24.96 25.19
CA GLY A 30 -0.74 -25.64 24.91
C GLY A 30 -1.72 -25.83 26.07
N GLU A 31 -2.95 -26.26 25.71
CA GLU A 31 -3.51 -27.56 26.13
C GLU A 31 -4.81 -27.93 25.38
N THR A 32 -4.80 -29.17 24.88
CA THR A 32 -5.85 -30.19 24.66
C THR A 32 -7.34 -29.86 24.44
N GLY A 33 -7.90 -30.44 23.36
CA GLY A 33 -9.09 -31.30 23.46
C GLY A 33 -10.36 -30.92 22.68
N GLY A 34 -10.52 -31.50 21.48
CA GLY A 34 -11.79 -32.05 20.95
C GLY A 34 -12.93 -31.11 20.55
N GLU A 35 -13.05 -30.82 19.25
CA GLU A 35 -14.13 -31.28 18.35
C GLU A 35 -13.97 -30.58 17.00
N ALA A 36 -13.81 -31.38 15.94
CA ALA A 36 -13.54 -30.92 14.59
C ALA A 36 -14.80 -30.31 13.95
N GLY A 37 -15.03 -29.03 14.21
CA GLY A 37 -15.85 -28.17 13.37
C GLY A 37 -15.03 -27.74 12.16
N TRP A 38 -15.53 -28.05 10.96
CA TRP A 38 -14.96 -27.64 9.69
C TRP A 38 -14.91 -26.11 9.61
N ALA A 39 -13.76 -25.52 9.96
CA ALA A 39 -13.41 -24.15 9.63
C ALA A 39 -12.74 -24.14 8.27
N GLU A 40 -13.28 -23.34 7.35
CA GLU A 40 -12.68 -23.10 6.03
C GLU A 40 -11.23 -22.57 6.22
N PRO A 41 -10.23 -23.02 5.43
CA PRO A 41 -8.82 -22.69 5.71
C PRO A 41 -8.41 -21.26 5.39
N TRP A 42 -9.35 -20.39 5.00
CA TRP A 42 -9.08 -19.08 4.42
C TRP A 42 -9.48 -17.97 5.42
N ASP A 43 -8.72 -17.80 6.50
CA ASP A 43 -8.91 -16.73 7.53
C ASP A 43 -8.50 -15.32 7.04
N GLY A 44 -8.58 -15.02 5.74
CA GLY A 44 -8.32 -13.65 5.22
C GLY A 44 -6.98 -13.02 5.68
N ALA A 45 -6.04 -13.83 6.17
CA ALA A 45 -4.88 -13.37 6.94
C ALA A 45 -3.81 -12.73 6.05
N VAL A 46 -3.93 -12.87 4.73
CA VAL A 46 -3.09 -12.22 3.70
C VAL A 46 -3.25 -10.69 3.73
N PHE A 47 -4.35 -10.18 4.29
CA PHE A 47 -4.58 -8.74 4.48
C PHE A 47 -4.71 -8.37 5.95
N ARG A 48 -3.78 -8.84 6.80
CA ARG A 48 -3.52 -8.15 8.07
C ARG A 48 -2.45 -7.09 7.79
N PRO A 49 -2.82 -5.85 7.41
CA PRO A 49 -1.83 -4.81 7.22
C PRO A 49 -1.05 -4.66 8.53
N PRO A 50 0.30 -4.69 8.49
CA PRO A 50 1.08 -4.41 9.66
C PRO A 50 0.73 -2.99 10.14
N SER A 51 0.11 -2.92 11.32
CA SER A 51 -0.22 -1.71 12.10
C SER A 51 -1.05 -0.63 11.38
N ALA A 52 -2.33 -0.57 11.74
CA ALA A 52 -3.34 0.39 11.26
C ALA A 52 -3.11 1.89 11.60
N LEU A 53 -1.91 2.29 12.01
CA LEU A 53 -1.57 3.69 12.30
C LEU A 53 -0.12 3.96 11.87
N GLY A 54 0.10 4.08 10.56
CA GLY A 54 1.26 4.81 10.04
C GLY A 54 1.28 6.21 10.66
N ALA A 55 2.47 6.74 10.95
CA ALA A 55 2.67 7.97 11.72
C ALA A 55 1.68 9.10 11.36
N VAL A 56 0.78 9.43 12.29
CA VAL A 56 -0.18 10.52 12.10
C VAL A 56 0.40 11.81 12.67
N GLY A 57 0.93 12.66 11.80
CA GLY A 57 0.81 14.10 11.95
C GLY A 57 2.04 14.92 11.59
N VAL A 58 1.82 16.08 10.98
CA VAL A 58 2.66 17.27 11.17
C VAL A 58 1.81 18.46 11.63
N ALA A 59 2.28 19.04 12.75
CA ALA A 59 2.18 20.38 13.35
C ALA A 59 0.85 21.17 13.45
N ARG A 60 0.65 21.78 14.64
CA ARG A 60 -0.20 22.96 14.87
C ARG A 60 0.60 24.08 15.56
N SER A 61 0.58 25.26 14.92
CA SER A 61 0.79 26.66 15.33
C SER A 61 2.14 27.12 15.97
N PRO A 62 2.63 28.32 15.59
CA PRO A 62 4.02 28.72 15.76
C PRO A 62 4.33 29.26 17.17
N GLY A 63 5.45 28.81 17.74
CA GLY A 63 6.23 29.58 18.71
C GLY A 63 7.19 30.54 17.98
N PRO A 64 7.62 31.66 18.61
CA PRO A 64 8.41 32.68 17.93
C PRO A 64 9.79 32.17 17.54
N SER A 65 10.19 32.41 16.29
CA SER A 65 11.55 32.10 15.79
C SER A 65 12.57 33.11 16.32
N GLN A 66 13.74 32.62 16.74
CA GLN A 66 14.89 33.47 17.02
C GLN A 66 15.72 33.69 15.73
N PRO A 67 16.22 34.91 15.47
CA PRO A 67 16.99 35.20 14.27
C PRO A 67 18.48 34.84 14.46
N GLY A 68 19.09 34.14 13.50
CA GLY A 68 20.56 34.14 13.35
C GLY A 68 21.29 32.83 13.08
N ARG A 69 20.61 31.70 12.84
CA ARG A 69 21.22 30.46 12.32
C ARG A 69 20.41 29.94 11.15
N GLU A 70 21.09 29.41 10.12
CA GLU A 70 20.52 28.37 9.24
C GLU A 70 20.26 27.13 10.12
N GLU A 71 19.26 27.22 10.99
CA GLU A 71 18.80 26.12 11.81
C GLU A 71 17.82 25.31 10.96
N ALA A 72 18.10 24.01 10.82
CA ALA A 72 17.20 23.06 10.20
C ALA A 72 15.78 23.28 10.74
N VAL A 73 14.79 23.40 9.85
CA VAL A 73 13.38 23.51 10.23
C VAL A 73 13.04 22.34 11.12
N ASP A 74 12.71 22.60 12.39
CA ASP A 74 12.30 21.57 13.34
C ASP A 74 10.78 21.38 13.22
N LEU A 75 10.38 20.39 12.43
CA LEU A 75 8.97 20.12 12.14
C LEU A 75 8.43 19.09 13.14
N PRO A 76 7.55 19.48 14.10
CA PRO A 76 7.03 18.54 15.07
C PRO A 76 6.08 17.53 14.39
N VAL A 77 6.45 16.25 14.48
CA VAL A 77 5.68 15.10 14.00
C VAL A 77 5.11 14.37 15.20
N ASP A 78 3.80 14.16 15.22
CA ASP A 78 3.17 13.26 16.19
C ASP A 78 3.16 11.84 15.60
N SER A 79 3.48 10.82 16.39
CA SER A 79 3.43 9.42 15.99
C SER A 79 2.76 8.59 17.07
N TYR A 80 1.68 7.93 16.66
CA TYR A 80 0.75 7.19 17.53
C TYR A 80 0.84 5.68 17.35
N GLY A 81 1.38 5.22 16.22
CA GLY A 81 1.66 3.82 15.98
C GLY A 81 2.80 3.32 16.86
N LYS A 82 3.03 2.00 16.84
CA LYS A 82 4.19 1.38 17.50
C LYS A 82 5.52 1.96 16.99
N CYS A 83 5.47 2.40 15.74
CA CYS A 83 6.43 3.22 15.04
C CYS A 83 6.73 4.54 15.76
N LEU A 84 7.93 4.75 16.31
CA LEU A 84 8.44 5.99 16.95
C LEU A 84 7.73 6.34 18.25
N GLN A 85 6.41 6.09 18.30
CA GLN A 85 5.47 6.22 19.39
C GLN A 85 5.81 7.37 20.35
N ASN A 86 5.81 8.59 19.83
CA ASN A 86 6.08 9.78 20.64
C ASN A 86 4.80 10.40 21.24
N ARG A 87 3.64 9.88 20.88
CA ARG A 87 2.33 10.23 21.43
C ARG A 87 1.49 8.98 21.70
N GLU A 88 0.53 9.13 22.60
CA GLU A 88 -0.47 8.11 22.91
C GLU A 88 -1.80 8.47 22.27
N LEU A 89 -2.51 7.46 21.77
CA LEU A 89 -3.89 7.62 21.32
C LEU A 89 -4.79 8.04 22.48
N PRO A 90 -5.82 8.84 22.23
CA PRO A 90 -6.61 9.47 23.30
C PRO A 90 -7.47 8.45 24.07
N THR A 91 -7.75 7.29 23.48
CA THR A 91 -8.55 6.24 24.11
C THR A 91 -7.92 4.86 23.86
N PRO A 92 -8.05 3.92 24.82
CA PRO A 92 -7.61 2.54 24.64
C PRO A 92 -8.33 1.82 23.48
N ARG A 93 -9.55 2.24 23.14
CA ARG A 93 -10.31 1.68 22.01
C ARG A 93 -9.58 1.86 20.68
N LEU A 94 -8.95 3.02 20.49
CA LEU A 94 -8.18 3.32 19.28
C LEU A 94 -6.84 2.56 19.23
N GLN A 95 -6.37 2.03 20.36
CA GLN A 95 -5.16 1.19 20.38
C GLN A 95 -5.42 -0.22 19.80
N ASP A 96 -6.69 -0.65 19.73
CA ASP A 96 -7.06 -1.92 19.12
C ASP A 96 -7.22 -1.79 17.60
N THR A 97 -6.23 -2.34 16.89
CA THR A 97 -6.18 -2.37 15.43
C THR A 97 -7.29 -3.19 14.78
N ALA A 98 -7.97 -4.08 15.53
CA ALA A 98 -9.14 -4.80 15.01
C ALA A 98 -10.34 -3.87 14.78
N THR A 99 -10.38 -2.72 15.46
CA THR A 99 -11.38 -1.66 15.25
C THR A 99 -10.87 -0.48 14.40
N ALA A 100 -9.56 -0.24 14.37
CA ALA A 100 -8.94 0.91 13.70
C ALA A 100 -8.55 0.68 12.22
N THR A 101 -8.81 -0.49 11.64
CA THR A 101 -8.71 -0.73 10.18
C THR A 101 -9.87 -0.13 9.39
N THR A 102 -10.89 0.37 10.08
CA THR A 102 -12.12 0.88 9.49
C THR A 102 -12.15 2.41 9.49
N GLU A 103 -13.05 2.98 8.69
CA GLU A 103 -13.48 4.39 8.77
C GLU A 103 -14.23 4.67 10.09
N ASP A 104 -13.66 4.25 11.24
CA ASP A 104 -14.24 4.40 12.57
C ASP A 104 -14.41 5.91 12.89
N PRO A 105 -15.61 6.36 13.27
CA PRO A 105 -15.87 7.79 13.46
C PRO A 105 -15.00 8.46 14.52
N GLU A 106 -14.60 7.76 15.59
CA GLU A 106 -13.73 8.32 16.63
C GLU A 106 -12.31 8.50 16.10
N LEU A 107 -11.80 7.51 15.36
CA LEU A 107 -10.52 7.60 14.69
C LEU A 107 -10.52 8.76 13.69
N LEU A 108 -11.50 8.81 12.78
CA LEU A 108 -11.62 9.87 11.77
C LEU A 108 -11.72 11.26 12.40
N ALA A 109 -12.52 11.42 13.46
CA ALA A 109 -12.62 12.68 14.19
C ALA A 109 -11.28 13.08 14.82
N PHE A 110 -10.56 12.12 15.40
CA PHE A 110 -9.24 12.36 15.98
C PHE A 110 -8.20 12.79 14.92
N LEU A 111 -8.15 12.08 13.79
CA LEU A 111 -7.22 12.33 12.68
C LEU A 111 -7.50 13.65 11.96
N SER A 112 -8.77 14.05 11.84
CA SER A 112 -9.19 15.30 11.17
C SER A 112 -8.61 16.59 11.77
N ARG A 113 -8.00 16.51 12.96
CA ARG A 113 -7.35 17.63 13.65
C ARG A 113 -5.97 17.98 13.07
N TYR A 114 -5.43 17.14 12.19
CA TYR A 114 -4.13 17.32 11.55
C TYR A 114 -4.28 17.84 10.12
N LYS A 115 -3.46 18.83 9.75
CA LYS A 115 -3.41 19.38 8.38
C LYS A 115 -2.69 18.45 7.40
N PHE A 116 -1.69 17.71 7.87
CA PHE A 116 -0.87 16.81 7.05
C PHE A 116 -0.84 15.41 7.67
N HIS A 117 -0.86 14.38 6.82
CA HIS A 117 -0.72 12.98 7.24
C HIS A 117 0.43 12.33 6.47
N LEU A 118 1.33 11.64 7.16
CA LEU A 118 2.37 10.83 6.52
C LEU A 118 1.72 9.54 6.00
N ALA A 119 1.53 9.46 4.69
CA ALA A 119 0.86 8.38 3.99
C ALA A 119 1.88 7.49 3.26
N LEU A 120 2.65 6.73 4.04
CA LEU A 120 3.68 5.84 3.50
C LEU A 120 3.12 4.43 3.35
N GLU A 121 3.22 3.87 2.15
CA GLU A 121 2.91 2.46 1.94
C GLU A 121 4.04 1.56 2.46
N ASN A 122 3.71 0.31 2.74
CA ASN A 122 4.67 -0.67 3.27
C ASN A 122 5.74 -1.09 2.24
N ALA A 123 5.43 -0.91 0.96
CA ALA A 123 6.30 -1.19 -0.17
C ALA A 123 5.98 -0.22 -1.33
N ILE A 124 6.94 -0.04 -2.23
CA ILE A 124 6.78 0.74 -3.46
C ILE A 124 6.42 -0.23 -4.59
N CYS A 125 5.21 -0.10 -5.14
CA CYS A 125 4.73 -0.95 -6.23
C CYS A 125 3.67 -0.22 -7.07
N ASP A 126 3.65 -0.47 -8.37
CA ASP A 126 2.63 0.08 -9.26
C ASP A 126 1.22 -0.31 -8.77
N ASP A 127 0.31 0.66 -8.82
CA ASP A 127 -1.09 0.57 -8.38
C ASP A 127 -1.33 0.22 -6.89
N TYR A 128 -0.27 0.05 -6.08
CA TYR A 128 -0.39 -0.18 -4.64
C TYR A 128 -0.68 1.11 -3.86
N MET A 129 -1.96 1.51 -3.87
CA MET A 129 -2.49 2.68 -3.16
C MET A 129 -3.57 2.25 -2.18
N THR A 130 -3.33 2.42 -0.88
CA THR A 130 -4.21 1.90 0.17
C THR A 130 -4.98 3.02 0.89
N GLU A 131 -5.68 2.67 1.97
CA GLU A 131 -6.39 3.61 2.83
C GLU A 131 -5.50 4.75 3.34
N LYS A 132 -4.17 4.53 3.43
CA LYS A 132 -3.20 5.54 3.91
C LYS A 132 -3.22 6.78 3.04
N LEU A 133 -3.33 6.62 1.72
CA LEU A 133 -3.45 7.72 0.78
C LEU A 133 -4.82 8.40 0.86
N TRP A 134 -5.89 7.60 0.82
CA TRP A 134 -7.25 8.11 0.63
C TRP A 134 -7.87 8.72 1.89
N ARG A 135 -7.55 8.18 3.07
CA ARG A 135 -8.10 8.64 4.36
C ARG A 135 -7.85 10.13 4.63
N PRO A 136 -6.61 10.66 4.56
CA PRO A 136 -6.38 12.10 4.71
C PRO A 136 -7.18 12.96 3.73
N MET A 137 -7.29 12.52 2.48
CA MET A 137 -8.07 13.24 1.46
C MET A 137 -9.56 13.32 1.84
N HIS A 138 -10.13 12.22 2.34
CA HIS A 138 -11.50 12.21 2.85
C HIS A 138 -11.66 13.20 4.02
N LEU A 139 -10.72 13.21 4.96
CA LEU A 139 -10.70 14.07 6.16
C LEU A 139 -10.43 15.55 5.89
N GLY A 140 -9.94 15.92 4.70
CA GLY A 140 -9.57 17.31 4.40
C GLY A 140 -8.18 17.69 4.88
N ALA A 141 -7.32 16.69 5.05
CA ALA A 141 -5.90 16.82 5.27
C ALA A 141 -5.14 16.54 3.97
N VAL A 142 -3.91 17.03 3.89
CA VAL A 142 -3.01 16.80 2.76
C VAL A 142 -2.15 15.55 3.02
N PRO A 143 -2.22 14.52 2.16
CA PRO A 143 -1.34 13.36 2.25
C PRO A 143 0.09 13.75 1.85
N VAL A 144 1.07 13.36 2.66
CA VAL A 144 2.49 13.35 2.34
C VAL A 144 2.85 11.91 1.99
N TYR A 145 2.87 11.60 0.69
CA TYR A 145 2.77 10.25 0.16
C TYR A 145 4.09 9.70 -0.37
N ARG A 146 4.30 8.41 -0.14
CA ARG A 146 5.30 7.56 -0.80
C ARG A 146 4.78 6.13 -0.87
N GLY A 147 4.77 5.55 -2.07
CA GLY A 147 4.16 4.25 -2.32
C GLY A 147 4.17 3.96 -3.81
N SER A 148 3.00 3.96 -4.44
CA SER A 148 2.87 3.65 -5.85
C SER A 148 3.46 4.71 -6.79
N PRO A 149 4.33 4.33 -7.75
CA PRO A 149 4.79 5.24 -8.80
C PRO A 149 3.66 5.75 -9.71
N SER A 150 2.59 4.98 -9.89
CA SER A 150 1.42 5.35 -10.71
C SER A 150 0.41 6.27 -10.00
N VAL A 151 0.68 6.68 -8.75
CA VAL A 151 -0.26 7.48 -7.93
C VAL A 151 -0.75 8.76 -8.61
N ARG A 152 0.12 9.41 -9.40
CA ARG A 152 -0.21 10.66 -10.10
C ARG A 152 -1.36 10.49 -11.09
N ASP A 153 -1.49 9.31 -11.69
CA ASP A 153 -2.53 9.01 -12.68
C ASP A 153 -3.92 9.01 -12.05
N TRP A 154 -4.01 8.77 -10.74
CA TRP A 154 -5.27 8.62 -10.00
C TRP A 154 -5.62 9.83 -9.14
N MET A 155 -4.75 10.83 -9.05
CA MET A 155 -5.01 12.02 -8.24
C MET A 155 -6.07 12.92 -8.87
N PRO A 156 -6.94 13.57 -8.07
CA PRO A 156 -7.97 14.46 -8.60
C PRO A 156 -7.45 15.57 -9.52
N ASN A 157 -6.24 16.03 -9.26
CA ASN A 157 -5.47 16.98 -10.06
C ASN A 157 -3.99 16.91 -9.65
N ASN A 158 -3.12 17.74 -10.25
CA ASN A 158 -1.68 17.76 -9.95
C ASN A 158 -1.32 18.38 -8.58
N HIS A 159 -2.31 18.75 -7.77
CA HIS A 159 -2.14 19.55 -6.56
C HIS A 159 -3.10 19.06 -5.47
N SER A 160 -3.02 17.77 -5.12
CA SER A 160 -3.83 17.13 -4.07
C SER A 160 -3.03 16.37 -3.03
N ILE A 161 -1.76 16.06 -3.32
CA ILE A 161 -0.83 15.32 -2.46
C ILE A 161 0.57 15.92 -2.55
N ILE A 162 1.38 15.68 -1.52
CA ILE A 162 2.81 16.01 -1.50
C ILE A 162 3.58 14.71 -1.69
N LEU A 163 4.30 14.56 -2.80
CA LEU A 163 5.11 13.38 -3.05
C LEU A 163 6.49 13.55 -2.43
N ILE A 164 6.88 12.60 -1.58
CA ILE A 164 8.19 12.66 -0.88
C ILE A 164 9.34 12.65 -1.89
N ASP A 165 9.20 11.90 -2.98
CA ASP A 165 10.24 11.75 -4.00
C ASP A 165 10.46 13.00 -4.88
N ASP A 166 9.60 14.03 -4.76
CA ASP A 166 9.79 15.32 -5.44
C ASP A 166 10.82 16.22 -4.73
N PHE A 167 11.31 15.82 -3.56
CA PHE A 167 12.22 16.61 -2.74
C PHE A 167 13.62 15.99 -2.68
N GLU A 168 14.64 16.83 -2.84
CA GLU A 168 16.05 16.41 -2.78
C GLU A 168 16.47 15.88 -1.41
N SER A 169 15.74 16.25 -0.35
CA SER A 169 16.03 15.79 1.01
C SER A 169 14.83 15.90 1.95
N PRO A 170 14.81 15.10 3.04
CA PRO A 170 13.94 15.28 4.21
C PRO A 170 13.80 16.72 4.69
N GLN A 171 14.90 17.48 4.71
CA GLN A 171 14.91 18.87 5.17
C GLN A 171 14.16 19.78 4.21
N LYS A 172 14.29 19.57 2.90
CA LYS A 172 13.52 20.34 1.90
C LYS A 172 12.04 20.05 1.94
N LEU A 173 11.66 18.79 2.17
CA LEU A 173 10.27 18.44 2.44
C LEU A 173 9.75 19.15 3.71
N ALA A 174 10.54 19.16 4.79
CA ALA A 174 10.14 19.81 6.03
C ALA A 174 9.99 21.34 5.90
N GLU A 175 10.91 22.01 5.20
CA GLU A 175 10.83 23.43 4.84
C GLU A 175 9.55 23.72 4.04
N PHE A 176 9.20 22.86 3.08
CA PHE A 176 8.00 23.01 2.27
C PHE A 176 6.71 22.84 3.08
N ILE A 177 6.67 21.85 3.98
CA ILE A 177 5.50 21.65 4.86
C ILE A 177 5.34 22.83 5.84
N ASP A 178 6.43 23.36 6.41
CA ASP A 178 6.36 24.55 7.28
C ASP A 178 5.87 25.79 6.51
N PHE A 179 6.29 25.96 5.25
CA PHE A 179 5.76 27.00 4.37
C PHE A 179 4.25 26.86 4.15
N LEU A 180 3.76 25.66 3.82
CA LEU A 180 2.32 25.40 3.65
C LEU A 180 1.55 25.58 4.97
N ASP A 181 2.13 25.18 6.10
CA ASP A 181 1.44 25.34 7.39
C ASP A 181 1.22 26.82 7.74
N ARG A 182 2.18 27.68 7.41
CA ARG A 182 2.13 29.13 7.67
C ARG A 182 1.37 29.92 6.61
N ASN A 183 0.98 29.30 5.50
CA ASN A 183 0.32 29.94 4.39
C ASN A 183 -0.98 29.22 4.03
N ASP A 184 -2.08 29.67 4.65
CA ASP A 184 -3.40 29.09 4.43
C ASP A 184 -3.85 29.17 2.97
N GLU A 185 -3.50 30.22 2.22
CA GLU A 185 -3.85 30.33 0.80
C GLU A 185 -3.18 29.24 -0.03
N GLU A 186 -1.89 28.97 0.21
CA GLU A 186 -1.16 27.89 -0.47
C GLU A 186 -1.63 26.51 -0.01
N TYR A 187 -1.89 26.32 1.28
CA TYR A 187 -2.46 25.08 1.80
C TYR A 187 -3.81 24.75 1.15
N MET A 188 -4.70 25.74 1.03
CA MET A 188 -6.04 25.53 0.48
C MET A 188 -6.03 25.12 -0.99
N LYS A 189 -4.96 25.39 -1.75
CA LYS A 189 -4.80 24.87 -3.12
C LYS A 189 -4.76 23.34 -3.14
N TYR A 190 -4.17 22.69 -2.14
CA TYR A 190 -4.15 21.22 -2.02
C TYR A 190 -5.54 20.61 -1.78
N LEU A 191 -6.51 21.41 -1.35
CA LEU A 191 -7.88 20.98 -1.11
C LEU A 191 -8.85 21.47 -2.19
N ALA A 192 -8.35 22.11 -3.26
CA ALA A 192 -9.17 22.67 -4.32
C ALA A 192 -10.06 21.62 -5.01
N TYR A 193 -9.61 20.35 -5.05
CA TYR A 193 -10.39 19.24 -5.60
C TYR A 193 -11.73 18.99 -4.89
N LYS A 194 -11.90 19.48 -3.65
CA LYS A 194 -13.15 19.40 -2.91
C LYS A 194 -14.21 20.40 -3.37
N GLN A 195 -13.82 21.42 -4.14
CA GLN A 195 -14.75 22.39 -4.71
C GLN A 195 -15.40 21.84 -5.98
N PRO A 196 -16.63 22.28 -6.32
CA PRO A 196 -17.25 21.92 -7.58
C PRO A 196 -16.32 22.21 -8.78
N GLY A 197 -16.05 21.19 -9.60
CA GLY A 197 -15.13 21.30 -10.74
C GLY A 197 -13.64 21.29 -10.39
N GLY A 198 -13.26 21.04 -9.14
CA GLY A 198 -11.86 20.96 -8.71
C GLY A 198 -11.13 19.67 -9.11
N ILE A 199 -11.88 18.65 -9.54
CA ILE A 199 -11.33 17.42 -10.12
C ILE A 199 -11.14 17.68 -11.61
N THR A 200 -9.88 17.73 -12.06
CA THR A 200 -9.51 18.05 -13.45
C THR A 200 -8.81 16.90 -14.17
N ASN A 201 -8.48 15.83 -13.44
CA ASN A 201 -7.95 14.62 -14.04
C ASN A 201 -9.02 13.89 -14.86
N GLN A 202 -8.89 13.97 -16.19
CA GLN A 202 -9.84 13.37 -17.11
C GLN A 202 -9.82 11.84 -17.08
N PHE A 203 -8.64 11.23 -16.91
CA PHE A 203 -8.52 9.78 -16.80
C PHE A 203 -9.29 9.25 -15.59
N LEU A 204 -9.17 9.92 -14.44
CA LEU A 204 -9.94 9.58 -13.23
C LEU A 204 -11.44 9.74 -13.46
N LEU A 205 -11.87 10.87 -14.04
CA LEU A 205 -13.29 11.15 -14.29
C LEU A 205 -13.91 10.13 -15.25
N ASP A 206 -13.21 9.79 -16.32
CA ASP A 206 -13.67 8.81 -17.30
C ASP A 206 -13.71 7.41 -16.67
N SER A 207 -12.67 7.03 -15.92
CA SER A 207 -12.63 5.75 -15.19
C SER A 207 -13.81 5.61 -14.23
N LEU A 208 -14.15 6.65 -13.47
CA LEU A 208 -15.27 6.62 -12.53
C LEU A 208 -16.64 6.62 -13.22
N LYS A 209 -16.76 7.25 -14.39
CA LYS A 209 -18.00 7.37 -15.14
C LYS A 209 -18.32 6.12 -15.97
N TYR A 210 -17.30 5.51 -16.56
CA TYR A 210 -17.45 4.42 -17.51
C TYR A 210 -17.13 3.03 -16.94
N ARG A 211 -16.70 2.94 -15.67
CA ARG A 211 -16.54 1.64 -15.00
C ARG A 211 -17.83 0.82 -15.06
N GLU A 212 -17.66 -0.47 -15.29
CA GLU A 212 -18.77 -1.42 -15.44
C GLU A 212 -19.30 -1.93 -14.10
N TRP A 213 -18.47 -1.87 -13.04
CA TRP A 213 -18.84 -2.26 -11.70
C TRP A 213 -19.20 -1.07 -10.81
N GLY A 214 -20.16 -1.29 -9.91
CA GLY A 214 -20.60 -0.34 -8.90
C GLY A 214 -19.78 -0.41 -7.62
N VAL A 215 -19.81 0.68 -6.84
CA VAL A 215 -19.38 0.68 -5.43
C VAL A 215 -20.62 1.06 -4.64
N ASN A 216 -21.12 0.14 -3.81
CA ASN A 216 -22.37 0.29 -3.06
C ASN A 216 -23.61 0.59 -3.94
N ASP A 217 -23.58 0.19 -5.20
CA ASP A 217 -24.73 0.29 -6.11
C ASP A 217 -25.32 -1.12 -6.33
N PRO A 218 -26.50 -1.44 -5.79
CA PRO A 218 -27.11 -2.75 -5.95
C PRO A 218 -27.61 -3.03 -7.38
N LEU A 219 -27.63 -2.01 -8.26
CA LEU A 219 -28.05 -2.15 -9.66
C LEU A 219 -26.88 -2.50 -10.59
N LEU A 220 -25.64 -2.41 -10.12
CA LEU A 220 -24.44 -2.71 -10.88
C LEU A 220 -23.72 -3.94 -10.30
N PRO A 221 -22.98 -4.71 -11.13
CA PRO A 221 -22.14 -5.77 -10.61
C PRO A 221 -21.09 -5.19 -9.65
N ASN A 222 -20.67 -5.97 -8.65
CA ASN A 222 -19.49 -5.59 -7.87
C ASN A 222 -18.22 -5.83 -8.69
N TYR A 223 -17.07 -5.37 -8.18
CA TYR A 223 -15.80 -5.46 -8.89
C TYR A 223 -15.36 -6.91 -9.19
N LEU A 224 -15.72 -7.88 -8.34
CA LEU A 224 -15.44 -9.30 -8.60
C LEU A 224 -16.27 -9.81 -9.78
N ASN A 225 -17.57 -9.54 -9.79
CA ASN A 225 -18.42 -9.95 -10.91
C ASN A 225 -18.05 -9.23 -12.21
N GLY A 226 -17.68 -7.95 -12.14
CA GLY A 226 -17.16 -7.20 -13.28
C GLY A 226 -15.89 -7.87 -13.85
N PHE A 227 -14.95 -8.25 -12.98
CA PHE A 227 -13.74 -8.96 -13.39
C PHE A 227 -14.04 -10.36 -13.97
N GLU A 228 -14.93 -11.12 -13.35
CA GLU A 228 -15.36 -12.43 -13.86
C GLU A 228 -15.98 -12.32 -15.26
N CYS A 229 -16.89 -11.37 -15.46
CA CYS A 229 -17.48 -11.07 -16.77
C CYS A 229 -16.41 -10.67 -17.78
N PHE A 230 -15.50 -9.75 -17.40
CA PHE A 230 -14.40 -9.33 -18.25
C PHE A 230 -13.56 -10.53 -18.74
N VAL A 231 -13.16 -11.44 -17.83
CA VAL A 231 -12.40 -12.64 -18.19
C VAL A 231 -13.21 -13.55 -19.12
N CYS A 232 -14.50 -13.76 -18.82
CA CYS A 232 -15.38 -14.61 -19.62
C CYS A 232 -15.57 -14.05 -21.04
N ASP A 233 -15.81 -12.75 -21.18
CA ASP A 233 -16.03 -12.10 -22.47
C ASP A 233 -14.77 -12.19 -23.36
N HIS A 234 -13.58 -12.00 -22.77
CA HIS A 234 -12.32 -12.14 -23.49
C HIS A 234 -12.05 -13.60 -23.91
N GLU A 235 -12.35 -14.56 -23.04
CA GLU A 235 -12.17 -15.98 -23.36
C GLU A 235 -13.17 -16.44 -24.43
N LEU A 236 -14.43 -15.99 -24.37
CA LEU A 236 -15.43 -16.25 -25.41
C LEU A 236 -15.00 -15.65 -26.75
N ALA A 237 -14.54 -14.40 -26.76
CA ALA A 237 -14.03 -13.75 -27.97
C ALA A 237 -12.85 -14.51 -28.58
N ARG A 238 -11.91 -14.99 -27.73
CA ARG A 238 -10.79 -15.84 -28.15
C ARG A 238 -11.28 -17.14 -28.81
N LEU A 239 -12.20 -17.86 -28.17
CA LEU A 239 -12.77 -19.10 -28.68
C LEU A 239 -13.54 -18.91 -30.00
N GLU A 240 -14.26 -17.80 -30.15
CA GLU A 240 -14.94 -17.44 -31.39
C GLU A 240 -13.95 -17.17 -32.52
N ALA A 241 -12.88 -16.41 -32.23
CA ALA A 241 -11.82 -16.15 -33.20
C ALA A 241 -11.10 -17.44 -33.64
N GLU A 242 -10.83 -18.36 -32.71
CA GLU A 242 -10.24 -19.68 -33.03
C GLU A 242 -11.16 -20.52 -33.93
N LYS A 243 -12.46 -20.55 -33.63
CA LYS A 243 -13.45 -21.25 -34.48
C LYS A 243 -13.53 -20.63 -35.87
N ALA A 244 -13.49 -19.30 -35.96
CA ALA A 244 -13.52 -18.58 -37.23
C ALA A 244 -12.27 -18.89 -38.06
N HIS A 245 -11.08 -18.84 -37.46
CA HIS A 245 -9.83 -19.26 -38.11
C HIS A 245 -9.91 -20.72 -38.58
N ALA A 246 -10.34 -21.65 -37.73
CA ALA A 246 -10.47 -23.07 -38.09
C ALA A 246 -11.45 -23.30 -39.25
N ALA A 247 -12.49 -22.48 -39.38
CA ALA A 247 -13.45 -22.53 -40.47
C ALA A 247 -12.90 -21.96 -41.79
N SER A 248 -11.95 -21.03 -41.76
CA SER A 248 -11.35 -20.43 -42.97
C SER A 248 -9.86 -20.04 -42.76
N PRO A 249 -8.93 -21.02 -42.66
CA PRO A 249 -7.55 -20.76 -42.24
C PRO A 249 -6.71 -19.89 -43.19
N GLY A 250 -7.13 -19.77 -44.46
CA GLY A 250 -6.45 -18.96 -45.47
C GLY A 250 -6.89 -17.49 -45.51
N ASP A 251 -8.07 -17.18 -44.96
CA ASP A 251 -8.67 -15.85 -45.03
C ASP A 251 -8.65 -15.14 -43.66
N ILE A 252 -8.70 -15.91 -42.57
CA ILE A 252 -8.72 -15.41 -41.20
C ILE A 252 -7.39 -15.79 -40.54
N PRO A 253 -6.63 -14.85 -39.95
CA PRO A 253 -5.39 -15.16 -39.25
C PRO A 253 -5.65 -15.92 -37.94
N VAL A 254 -4.64 -16.63 -37.45
CA VAL A 254 -4.67 -17.21 -36.10
C VAL A 254 -4.83 -16.08 -35.08
N PRO A 255 -5.78 -16.16 -34.13
CA PRO A 255 -5.92 -15.14 -33.11
C PRO A 255 -4.64 -15.01 -32.28
N GLU A 256 -4.28 -13.78 -31.94
CA GLU A 256 -3.10 -13.52 -31.12
C GLU A 256 -3.32 -14.06 -29.70
N PRO A 257 -2.38 -14.85 -29.14
CA PRO A 257 -2.50 -15.33 -27.78
C PRO A 257 -2.27 -14.17 -26.80
N HIS A 258 -3.27 -13.87 -25.97
CA HIS A 258 -3.14 -12.93 -24.87
C HIS A 258 -2.49 -13.62 -23.66
N ILE A 259 -1.17 -13.78 -23.73
CA ILE A 259 -0.36 -14.33 -22.63
C ILE A 259 0.25 -13.16 -21.87
N ALA A 260 -0.05 -13.07 -20.57
CA ALA A 260 0.59 -12.12 -19.68
C ALA A 260 2.11 -12.25 -19.79
N GLN A 261 2.76 -11.16 -20.17
CA GLN A 261 4.21 -11.11 -20.23
C GLN A 261 4.77 -10.83 -18.83
N PRO A 262 6.03 -11.20 -18.56
CA PRO A 262 6.70 -10.84 -17.31
C PRO A 262 6.55 -9.34 -17.01
N SER A 263 6.71 -8.47 -18.01
CA SER A 263 6.54 -7.02 -17.82
C SER A 263 5.15 -6.55 -17.37
N HIS A 264 4.12 -7.41 -17.39
CA HIS A 264 2.75 -7.08 -16.99
C HIS A 264 2.40 -7.61 -15.59
N MET A 265 2.89 -8.79 -15.20
CA MET A 265 2.51 -9.44 -13.94
C MET A 265 3.70 -9.73 -13.02
N ASP A 266 4.92 -9.45 -13.45
CA ASP A 266 6.11 -9.58 -12.62
C ASP A 266 6.16 -8.38 -11.67
N CYS A 267 6.22 -8.67 -10.37
CA CYS A 267 6.47 -7.67 -9.36
C CYS A 267 7.98 -7.63 -9.13
N PRO A 268 8.62 -6.45 -9.12
CA PRO A 268 9.99 -6.39 -8.64
C PRO A 268 10.05 -6.86 -7.19
N VAL A 269 11.21 -7.35 -6.77
CA VAL A 269 11.48 -7.65 -5.35
C VAL A 269 11.11 -6.40 -4.54
N PRO A 270 10.30 -6.54 -3.47
CA PRO A 270 9.88 -5.40 -2.68
C PRO A 270 11.12 -4.65 -2.17
N THR A 271 11.06 -3.33 -2.19
CA THR A 271 12.08 -2.47 -1.60
C THR A 271 11.50 -1.78 -0.37
N PRO A 272 12.32 -1.55 0.67
CA PRO A 272 11.85 -0.85 1.83
C PRO A 272 11.49 0.59 1.46
N GLY A 273 10.52 1.16 2.19
CA GLY A 273 10.10 2.54 1.96
C GLY A 273 11.22 3.57 2.17
N PHE A 274 12.30 3.22 2.86
CA PHE A 274 13.48 4.05 3.08
C PHE A 274 14.72 3.18 3.31
N GLY A 275 15.91 3.69 2.93
CA GLY A 275 17.19 3.00 3.11
C GLY A 275 17.40 1.82 2.15
N SER A 276 18.42 1.00 2.41
CA SER A 276 18.69 -0.23 1.65
C SER A 276 18.31 -1.48 2.45
N VAL A 277 18.06 -2.60 1.75
CA VAL A 277 17.68 -3.88 2.40
C VAL A 277 18.79 -4.36 3.35
N GLU A 278 20.05 -4.02 3.08
CA GLU A 278 21.21 -4.37 3.90
C GLU A 278 21.24 -3.64 5.25
N GLU A 279 20.59 -2.48 5.35
CA GLU A 279 20.54 -1.67 6.58
C GLU A 279 19.47 -2.17 7.56
N ILE A 280 18.55 -3.02 7.08
CA ILE A 280 17.44 -3.57 7.87
C ILE A 280 17.95 -4.75 8.72
N PRO A 281 17.69 -4.78 10.04
CA PRO A 281 18.04 -5.93 10.88
C PRO A 281 17.48 -7.27 10.37
N GLU A 282 18.16 -8.39 10.59
CA GLU A 282 17.69 -9.69 10.08
C GLU A 282 16.40 -10.18 10.74
N ASN A 283 16.17 -9.81 12.00
CA ASN A 283 14.96 -10.15 12.76
C ASN A 283 13.83 -9.13 12.57
N ASP A 284 13.93 -8.34 11.51
CA ASP A 284 12.95 -7.32 11.18
C ASP A 284 11.73 -7.93 10.52
N SER A 285 10.54 -7.55 10.98
CA SER A 285 9.28 -8.02 10.42
C SER A 285 9.15 -7.73 8.94
N TRP A 286 9.80 -6.67 8.41
CA TRP A 286 9.77 -6.40 6.99
C TRP A 286 10.50 -7.49 6.19
N LYS A 287 11.71 -7.90 6.63
CA LYS A 287 12.46 -9.00 6.00
C LYS A 287 11.78 -10.35 6.21
N GLU A 288 11.27 -10.61 7.42
CA GLU A 288 10.59 -11.87 7.75
C GLU A 288 9.26 -12.03 7.00
N MET A 289 8.56 -10.94 6.69
CA MET A 289 7.26 -10.98 6.03
C MET A 289 7.39 -10.69 4.52
N TRP A 290 7.70 -9.47 4.13
CA TRP A 290 7.61 -9.04 2.73
C TRP A 290 8.59 -9.77 1.82
N LEU A 291 9.83 -9.96 2.26
CA LEU A 291 10.82 -10.66 1.45
C LEU A 291 10.52 -12.16 1.37
N GLN A 292 10.12 -12.78 2.48
CA GLN A 292 9.75 -14.20 2.49
C GLN A 292 8.48 -14.45 1.67
N ASP A 293 7.45 -13.64 1.83
CA ASP A 293 6.18 -13.73 1.10
C ASP A 293 6.40 -13.54 -0.40
N TYR A 294 7.29 -12.62 -0.81
CA TYR A 294 7.66 -12.44 -2.21
C TYR A 294 8.25 -13.73 -2.81
N TRP A 295 9.28 -14.29 -2.17
CA TRP A 295 9.94 -15.50 -2.68
C TRP A 295 9.03 -16.72 -2.61
N GLN A 296 8.23 -16.83 -1.56
CA GLN A 296 7.21 -17.87 -1.46
C GLN A 296 6.18 -17.74 -2.58
N GLY A 297 5.67 -16.53 -2.85
CA GLY A 297 4.74 -16.27 -3.95
C GLY A 297 5.33 -16.63 -5.31
N LEU A 298 6.63 -16.34 -5.52
CA LEU A 298 7.35 -16.73 -6.73
C LEU A 298 7.45 -18.26 -6.86
N ASP A 299 7.83 -18.97 -5.78
CA ASP A 299 7.88 -20.43 -5.77
C ASP A 299 6.50 -21.04 -6.06
N GLN A 300 5.43 -20.46 -5.49
CA GLN A 300 4.05 -20.86 -5.75
C GLN A 300 3.65 -20.65 -7.21
N GLY A 301 4.01 -19.51 -7.81
CA GLY A 301 3.76 -19.21 -9.22
C GLY A 301 4.48 -20.19 -10.16
N GLU A 302 5.75 -20.51 -9.86
CA GLU A 302 6.52 -21.51 -10.61
C GLU A 302 5.93 -22.92 -10.48
N ALA A 303 5.50 -23.29 -9.26
CA ALA A 303 4.84 -24.57 -9.02
C ALA A 303 3.52 -24.70 -9.81
N LEU A 304 2.68 -23.65 -9.83
CA LEU A 304 1.46 -23.60 -10.65
C LEU A 304 1.78 -23.72 -12.14
N THR A 305 2.78 -22.99 -12.61
CA THR A 305 3.23 -23.04 -14.01
C THR A 305 3.70 -24.45 -14.39
N ALA A 306 4.46 -25.11 -13.51
CA ALA A 306 4.89 -26.49 -13.70
C ALA A 306 3.71 -27.47 -13.72
N MET A 307 2.70 -27.29 -12.85
CA MET A 307 1.47 -28.09 -12.90
C MET A 307 0.75 -27.95 -14.24
N ILE A 308 0.61 -26.72 -14.75
CA ILE A 308 -0.03 -26.44 -16.05
C ILE A 308 0.71 -27.14 -17.18
N HIS A 309 2.04 -27.00 -17.25
CA HIS A 309 2.84 -27.67 -18.29
C HIS A 309 2.79 -29.19 -18.25
N ASN A 310 2.52 -29.78 -17.09
CA ASN A 310 2.37 -31.22 -16.91
C ASN A 310 0.90 -31.70 -17.02
N ASN A 311 -0.04 -30.81 -17.40
CA ASN A 311 -1.48 -31.08 -17.40
C ASN A 311 -2.00 -31.65 -16.06
N GLU A 312 -1.41 -31.22 -14.95
CA GLU A 312 -1.77 -31.67 -13.62
C GLU A 312 -2.97 -30.88 -13.09
N THR A 313 -4.09 -31.56 -12.87
CA THR A 313 -5.36 -30.96 -12.43
C THR A 313 -5.67 -31.23 -10.96
N LYS A 314 -4.90 -32.10 -10.28
CA LYS A 314 -5.13 -32.41 -8.86
C LYS A 314 -4.47 -31.37 -7.97
N GLN A 315 -5.29 -30.49 -7.39
CA GLN A 315 -4.85 -29.47 -6.44
C GLN A 315 -3.94 -30.00 -5.32
N ARG A 316 -4.17 -31.22 -4.82
CA ARG A 316 -3.38 -31.81 -3.71
C ARG A 316 -1.89 -31.96 -4.05
N LYS A 317 -1.53 -32.07 -5.34
CA LYS A 317 -0.14 -32.20 -5.78
C LYS A 317 0.60 -30.87 -5.81
N PHE A 318 -0.09 -29.74 -5.63
CA PHE A 318 0.55 -28.43 -5.59
C PHE A 318 1.74 -28.37 -4.63
N TRP A 319 1.61 -28.96 -3.43
CA TRP A 319 2.68 -29.00 -2.44
C TRP A 319 3.88 -29.84 -2.86
N ASP A 320 3.67 -30.90 -3.65
CA ASP A 320 4.76 -31.72 -4.20
C ASP A 320 5.58 -30.88 -5.20
N TYR A 321 4.90 -30.17 -6.11
CA TYR A 321 5.54 -29.27 -7.07
C TYR A 321 6.26 -28.12 -6.36
N LEU A 322 5.63 -27.50 -5.36
CA LEU A 322 6.24 -26.42 -4.58
C LEU A 322 7.51 -26.90 -3.87
N HIS A 323 7.48 -28.10 -3.26
CA HIS A 323 8.64 -28.68 -2.62
C HIS A 323 9.78 -28.94 -3.62
N GLU A 324 9.48 -29.44 -4.82
CA GLU A 324 10.49 -29.63 -5.86
C GLU A 324 11.14 -28.30 -6.30
N ILE A 325 10.36 -27.24 -6.48
CA ILE A 325 10.86 -25.90 -6.83
C ILE A 325 11.78 -25.37 -5.72
N PHE A 326 11.30 -25.40 -4.47
CA PHE A 326 12.06 -24.96 -3.30
C PHE A 326 13.41 -25.71 -3.17
N MET A 327 13.40 -27.03 -3.33
CA MET A 327 14.62 -27.84 -3.23
C MET A 327 15.61 -27.55 -4.36
N LYS A 328 15.13 -27.32 -5.59
CA LYS A 328 15.99 -26.94 -6.73
C LYS A 328 16.66 -25.58 -6.50
N ARG A 329 15.96 -24.62 -5.93
CA ARG A 329 16.48 -23.28 -5.67
C ARG A 329 17.56 -23.29 -4.59
N ASN A 330 17.35 -24.05 -3.52
CA ASN A 330 18.33 -24.21 -2.43
C ASN A 330 19.54 -25.09 -2.79
N GLN A 331 19.46 -25.92 -3.84
CA GLN A 331 20.59 -26.72 -4.33
C GLN A 331 21.53 -25.93 -5.25
N ASN A 332 21.09 -24.78 -5.77
CA ASN A 332 21.85 -23.92 -6.69
C ASN A 332 22.44 -22.67 -6.01
N LEU A 333 22.36 -22.58 -4.67
CA LEU A 333 23.01 -21.57 -3.82
C LEU A 333 24.25 -22.16 -3.14
#